data_AF-A0A9E3KDV7-F1
#
_entry.id   AF-A0A9E3KDV7-F1
#
_cell.length_a   1.000
_cell.length_b   1.000
_cell.length_c   1.000
_cell.angle_alpha   90.00
_cell.angle_beta   90.00
_cell.angle_gamma   90.00
#
_symmetry.space_group_name_H-M   'P 1'
#
loop_
_entity.id
_entity.type
_entity.pdbx_description
1 polymer ?
#
loop_
_entity_poly.entity_id
_entity_poly.type
_entity_poly.pdbx_seq_one_letter_code
_entity_poly.pdbx_strand_id
1 'polypeptide(L)'
;SLIDWGAGGKGSALMTRLFVPESSTGTHIAESQTGLGVELIDTTSLSRKQVEPARDGATDYISDGQGNIRVMGIRPKNSSGYDSGKILYSYRTADNRGWKPLTTVTVAAGQSVGLVPYAVDPSLNVVYGFENQDGRAALYSIALDGSMTKKLILSRPDVDVDDLVEVGRQNRVVGATYVTDRREAEFFDPALKALRISLGKALPGKVITFIDASADESKLLLFTGSDLDPGRYYVFDKKTRSMAEVLPSRPDLDGVKLAAVKSITYQAADGTGIPAFLTLPAGSDGKNLPAIVMPHGGPGARDEWGFDWLAQYFAARGYAVIQPNFRGSTGYGDAWYQ
;
A
#
# COMPACT_ATOMS: atom_id res chain seq x y z
N SER A 1 5.51 7.78 12.52
CA SER A 1 5.73 6.81 11.42
C SER A 1 6.97 7.19 10.63
N LEU A 2 7.64 6.25 9.98
CA LEU A 2 8.73 6.56 9.04
C LEU A 2 8.17 7.21 7.77
N ILE A 3 8.86 8.23 7.25
CA ILE A 3 8.52 8.95 6.01
C ILE A 3 9.60 8.76 4.94
N ASP A 4 10.88 8.74 5.35
CA ASP A 4 12.01 8.70 4.42
C ASP A 4 13.26 8.13 5.09
N TRP A 5 14.07 7.38 4.33
CA TRP A 5 15.36 6.84 4.77
C TRP A 5 16.52 7.60 4.13
N GLY A 6 17.49 8.01 4.95
CA GLY A 6 18.73 8.61 4.46
C GLY A 6 18.63 10.10 4.12
N ALA A 7 17.51 10.74 4.44
CA ALA A 7 17.24 12.16 4.25
C ALA A 7 18.34 13.12 4.76
N GLY A 8 19.05 12.76 5.83
CA GLY A 8 20.18 13.50 6.40
C GLY A 8 21.55 12.86 6.18
N GLY A 9 21.64 11.90 5.26
CA GLY A 9 22.81 11.05 5.05
C GLY A 9 22.67 9.64 5.64
N LYS A 10 23.72 8.82 5.53
CA LYS A 10 23.72 7.42 5.97
C LYS A 10 23.39 7.33 7.46
N GLY A 11 22.41 6.48 7.82
CA GLY A 11 22.00 6.28 9.22
C GLY A 11 21.04 7.35 9.73
N SER A 12 20.28 7.99 8.85
CA SER A 12 19.24 8.95 9.23
C SER A 12 17.87 8.53 8.72
N ALA A 13 16.81 8.98 9.38
CA ALA A 13 15.42 8.72 9.01
C ALA A 13 14.55 9.95 9.29
N LEU A 14 13.65 10.30 8.38
CA LEU A 14 12.55 11.23 8.66
C LEU A 14 11.38 10.47 9.24
N MET A 15 10.84 10.96 10.35
CA MET A 15 9.71 10.33 11.02
C MET A 15 8.67 11.37 11.43
N THR A 16 7.39 11.06 11.21
CA THR A 16 6.30 11.78 11.87
C THR A 16 6.28 11.46 13.35
N ARG A 17 6.00 12.49 14.15
CA ARG A 17 5.85 12.39 15.60
C ARG A 17 4.63 13.17 16.04
N LEU A 18 3.83 12.54 16.91
CA LEU A 18 2.75 13.23 17.60
C LEU A 18 3.34 13.91 18.83
N PHE A 19 3.23 15.23 18.87
CA PHE A 19 3.59 16.04 20.02
C PHE A 19 2.35 16.21 20.89
N VAL A 20 2.52 15.97 22.18
CA VAL A 20 1.48 16.13 23.19
C VAL A 20 1.99 17.17 24.19
N PRO A 21 1.16 18.13 24.62
CA PRO A 21 1.58 19.09 25.63
C PRO A 21 2.03 18.39 26.90
N GLU A 22 3.21 18.77 27.41
CA GLU A 22 3.76 18.24 28.65
C GLU A 22 4.07 19.40 29.61
N SER A 23 3.67 19.23 30.86
CA SER A 23 4.06 20.11 31.96
C SER A 23 4.57 19.25 33.10
N SER A 24 5.77 19.54 33.60
CA SER A 24 6.37 18.80 34.72
C SER A 24 6.29 19.62 36.00
N THR A 25 5.69 19.04 37.04
CA THR A 25 5.64 19.68 38.37
C THR A 25 7.05 19.72 38.97
N GLY A 26 7.53 20.92 39.34
CA GLY A 26 8.87 21.11 39.95
C GLY A 26 9.94 21.63 38.98
N THR A 27 9.60 21.86 37.71
CA THR A 27 10.42 22.64 36.78
C THR A 27 9.57 23.73 36.13
N HIS A 28 10.18 24.82 35.64
CA HIS A 28 9.48 25.83 34.82
C HIS A 28 9.38 25.42 33.34
N ILE A 29 9.59 24.13 33.03
CA ILE A 29 9.56 23.62 31.66
C ILE A 29 8.13 23.16 31.37
N ALA A 30 7.47 23.90 30.48
CA ALA A 30 6.22 23.52 29.86
C ALA A 30 6.42 23.48 28.34
N GLU A 31 6.13 22.34 27.71
CA GLU A 31 6.11 22.19 26.26
C GLU A 31 4.65 22.23 25.79
N SER A 32 4.31 23.28 25.04
CA SER A 32 2.94 23.53 24.58
C SER A 32 2.66 23.03 23.16
N GLN A 33 3.65 22.40 22.50
CA GLN A 33 3.50 21.89 21.15
C GLN A 33 2.48 20.74 21.12
N THR A 34 1.56 20.80 20.16
CA THR A 34 0.52 19.78 19.97
C THR A 34 0.33 19.45 18.51
N GLY A 35 0.02 18.19 18.22
CA GLY A 35 -0.27 17.72 16.86
C GLY A 35 0.92 17.06 16.18
N LEU A 36 0.79 16.79 14.88
CA LEU A 36 1.76 16.02 14.12
C LEU A 36 2.86 16.93 13.57
N GLY A 37 4.11 16.59 13.84
CA GLY A 37 5.29 17.21 13.24
C GLY A 37 6.21 16.16 12.61
N VAL A 38 7.35 16.61 12.10
CA VAL A 38 8.36 15.74 11.48
C VAL A 38 9.72 15.98 12.13
N GLU A 39 10.41 14.92 12.51
CA GLU A 39 11.78 14.94 13.02
C GLU A 39 12.70 14.14 12.10
N LEU A 40 13.92 14.63 11.91
CA LEU A 40 15.05 13.86 11.40
C LEU A 40 15.75 13.21 12.59
N ILE A 41 15.91 11.89 12.51
CA ILE A 41 16.51 11.06 13.56
C ILE A 41 17.77 10.41 13.03
N ASP A 42 18.87 10.54 13.76
CA ASP A 42 20.05 9.71 13.56
C ASP A 42 19.81 8.34 14.22
N THR A 43 19.87 7.26 13.45
CA THR A 43 19.52 5.91 13.91
C THR A 43 20.60 5.27 14.77
N THR A 44 21.77 5.89 14.90
CA THR A 44 22.90 5.41 15.71
C THR A 44 22.98 6.16 17.04
N SER A 45 22.99 7.49 16.99
CA SER A 45 23.08 8.34 18.18
C SER A 45 21.71 8.61 18.82
N LEU A 46 20.62 8.33 18.11
CA LEU A 46 19.24 8.70 18.47
C LEU A 46 19.03 10.22 18.63
N SER A 47 19.98 11.03 18.15
CA SER A 47 19.85 12.48 18.12
C SER A 47 18.72 12.89 17.16
N ARG A 48 18.03 13.98 17.49
CA ARG A 48 16.82 14.41 16.80
C ARG A 48 16.91 15.87 16.42
N LYS A 49 16.40 16.18 15.23
CA LYS A 49 16.27 17.55 14.73
C LYS A 49 14.87 17.73 14.17
N GLN A 50 14.13 18.72 14.67
CA GLN A 50 12.82 19.06 14.10
C GLN A 50 12.98 19.57 12.66
N VAL A 51 12.17 19.03 11.76
CA VAL A 51 12.11 19.37 10.32
C VAL A 51 10.82 20.11 10.01
N GLU A 52 9.69 19.62 10.51
CA GLU A 52 8.42 20.34 10.53
C GLU A 52 7.95 20.50 11.98
N PRO A 53 7.52 21.71 12.38
CA PRO A 53 6.95 21.92 13.71
C PRO A 53 5.66 21.12 13.88
N ALA A 54 5.30 20.84 15.13
CA ALA A 54 3.99 20.27 15.44
C ALA A 54 2.86 21.18 14.93
N ARG A 55 1.89 20.59 14.23
CA ARG A 55 0.70 21.29 13.72
C ARG A 55 -0.55 20.56 14.18
N ASP A 56 -1.44 21.28 14.87
CA ASP A 56 -2.75 20.73 15.22
C ASP A 56 -3.55 20.41 13.94
N GLY A 57 -4.23 19.26 13.96
CA GLY A 57 -4.98 18.75 12.82
C GLY A 57 -4.12 18.24 11.65
N ALA A 58 -2.79 18.32 11.68
CA ALA A 58 -1.97 17.65 10.66
C ALA A 58 -2.16 16.13 10.76
N THR A 59 -2.52 15.50 9.65
CA THR A 59 -2.79 14.07 9.59
C THR A 59 -1.77 13.31 8.77
N ASP A 60 -1.04 14.00 7.88
CA ASP A 60 -0.15 13.35 6.94
C ASP A 60 0.98 14.27 6.45
N TYR A 61 2.13 13.66 6.12
CA TYR A 61 3.29 14.29 5.50
C TYR A 61 3.95 13.32 4.52
N ILE A 62 4.09 13.72 3.26
CA ILE A 62 4.73 12.91 2.21
C ILE A 62 6.04 13.58 1.80
N SER A 63 7.12 12.81 1.80
CA SER A 63 8.44 13.25 1.31
C SER A 63 8.62 12.93 -0.17
N ASP A 64 9.66 13.49 -0.79
CA ASP A 64 10.10 13.09 -2.13
C ASP A 64 11.19 12.01 -2.14
N GLY A 65 11.42 11.31 -1.02
CA GLY A 65 12.49 10.31 -0.91
C GLY A 65 13.92 10.90 -0.96
N GLN A 66 14.05 12.24 -0.91
CA GLN A 66 15.32 12.96 -0.89
C GLN A 66 15.45 13.87 0.34
N GLY A 67 14.65 13.59 1.37
CA GLY A 67 14.63 14.32 2.63
C GLY A 67 13.80 15.59 2.65
N ASN A 68 13.04 15.89 1.59
CA ASN A 68 12.18 17.07 1.56
C ASN A 68 10.72 16.67 1.75
N ILE A 69 10.05 17.31 2.69
CA ILE A 69 8.60 17.17 2.86
C ILE A 69 7.89 18.03 1.80
N ARG A 70 7.11 17.38 0.94
CA ARG A 70 6.52 17.98 -0.26
C ARG A 70 5.01 18.09 -0.23
N VAL A 71 4.32 17.25 0.56
CA VAL A 71 2.87 17.31 0.75
C VAL A 71 2.56 17.24 2.24
N MET A 72 1.52 17.96 2.67
CA MET A 72 0.99 17.95 4.04
C MET A 72 -0.54 17.92 3.97
N GLY A 73 -1.15 17.04 4.76
CA GLY A 73 -2.60 17.00 4.96
C GLY A 73 -2.99 17.60 6.31
N ILE A 74 -3.96 18.52 6.33
CA ILE A 74 -4.55 19.06 7.56
C ILE A 74 -6.05 18.75 7.58
N ARG A 75 -6.52 18.14 8.67
CA ARG A 75 -7.94 17.94 8.97
C ARG A 75 -8.40 19.02 9.95
N PRO A 76 -9.13 20.05 9.49
CA PRO A 76 -9.66 21.07 10.38
C PRO A 76 -10.80 20.49 11.22
N LYS A 77 -10.93 20.99 12.44
CA LYS A 77 -12.08 20.77 13.32
C LYS A 77 -13.21 21.76 12.97
N ASN A 78 -14.45 21.33 13.09
CA ASN A 78 -15.63 22.18 12.97
C ASN A 78 -15.85 23.00 14.25
N SER A 79 -16.86 23.88 14.25
CA SER A 79 -17.19 24.76 15.39
C SER A 79 -17.53 24.01 16.69
N SER A 80 -17.88 22.74 16.59
CA SER A 80 -18.19 21.86 17.73
C SER A 80 -16.98 21.05 18.21
N GLY A 81 -15.80 21.26 17.62
CA GLY A 81 -14.55 20.58 17.96
C GLY A 81 -14.37 19.20 17.32
N TYR A 82 -15.33 18.73 16.52
CA TYR A 82 -15.24 17.45 15.79
C TYR A 82 -14.52 17.64 14.45
N ASP A 83 -13.96 16.56 13.91
CA ASP A 83 -13.39 16.55 12.56
C ASP A 83 -14.42 17.05 11.53
N SER A 84 -13.97 17.95 10.63
CA SER A 84 -14.84 18.53 9.59
C SER A 84 -15.25 17.56 8.48
N GLY A 85 -14.74 16.32 8.49
CA GLY A 85 -14.86 15.38 7.38
C GLY A 85 -14.05 15.79 6.15
N LYS A 86 -13.19 16.82 6.24
CA LYS A 86 -12.35 17.27 5.13
C LYS A 86 -10.87 17.17 5.50
N ILE A 87 -10.04 16.85 4.52
CA ILE A 87 -8.59 16.94 4.61
C ILE A 87 -8.13 17.93 3.53
N LEU A 88 -7.52 19.02 3.96
CA LEU A 88 -6.93 20.04 3.11
C LEU A 88 -5.47 19.65 2.86
N TYR A 89 -5.17 19.21 1.65
CA TYR A 89 -3.80 18.91 1.25
C TYR A 89 -3.15 20.16 0.66
N SER A 90 -1.91 20.40 1.07
CA SER A 90 -1.03 21.43 0.53
C SER A 90 0.27 20.81 0.03
N TYR A 91 0.92 21.46 -0.92
CA TYR A 91 2.20 21.04 -1.47
C TYR A 91 3.25 22.15 -1.46
N ARG A 92 4.51 21.77 -1.71
CA ARG A 92 5.63 22.67 -1.97
C ARG A 92 6.22 22.42 -3.35
N THR A 93 6.62 23.49 -4.04
CA THR A 93 7.51 23.39 -5.21
C THR A 93 8.91 22.98 -4.73
N ALA A 94 9.73 22.40 -5.61
CA ALA A 94 11.05 21.88 -5.22
C ALA A 94 11.99 22.95 -4.63
N ASP A 95 11.80 24.21 -5.01
CA ASP A 95 12.63 25.37 -4.67
C ASP A 95 12.04 26.26 -3.56
N ASN A 96 10.82 25.98 -3.07
CA ASN A 96 10.11 26.86 -2.16
C ASN A 96 9.52 26.12 -0.95
N ARG A 97 9.73 26.68 0.24
CA ARG A 97 9.19 26.15 1.51
C ARG A 97 7.76 26.59 1.83
N GLY A 98 7.18 27.49 1.03
CA GLY A 98 5.81 27.96 1.18
C GLY A 98 4.80 26.89 0.76
N TRP A 99 3.83 26.62 1.64
CA TRP A 99 2.72 25.72 1.35
C TRP A 99 1.72 26.36 0.37
N LYS A 100 1.39 25.64 -0.69
CA LYS A 100 0.36 26.01 -1.68
C LYS A 100 -0.78 24.97 -1.64
N PRO A 101 -2.04 25.34 -1.91
CA PRO A 101 -3.14 24.36 -1.96
C PRO A 101 -2.89 23.27 -3.03
N LEU A 102 -3.15 22.00 -2.70
CA LEU A 102 -3.06 20.87 -3.63
C LEU A 102 -4.45 20.33 -4.00
N THR A 103 -5.16 19.81 -3.03
CA THR A 103 -6.48 19.16 -3.19
C THR A 103 -7.23 19.19 -1.87
N THR A 104 -8.55 19.05 -1.91
CA THR A 104 -9.39 18.84 -0.73
C THR A 104 -10.06 17.49 -0.84
N VAL A 105 -9.81 16.61 0.12
CA VAL A 105 -10.48 15.33 0.21
C VAL A 105 -11.64 15.47 1.18
N THR A 106 -12.85 15.15 0.75
CA THR A 106 -14.02 15.04 1.63
C THR A 106 -14.27 13.58 1.92
N VAL A 107 -14.25 13.20 3.20
CA VAL A 107 -14.53 11.85 3.68
C VAL A 107 -15.95 11.82 4.22
N ALA A 108 -16.83 11.09 3.55
CA ALA A 108 -18.22 10.90 3.96
C ALA A 108 -18.62 9.44 3.78
N ALA A 109 -19.27 8.85 4.79
CA ALA A 109 -19.76 7.46 4.75
C ALA A 109 -18.71 6.42 4.29
N GLY A 110 -17.42 6.61 4.64
CA GLY A 110 -16.34 5.71 4.26
C GLY A 110 -15.76 5.93 2.86
N GLN A 111 -16.32 6.84 2.07
CA GLN A 111 -15.82 7.21 0.74
C GLN A 111 -15.07 8.54 0.78
N SER A 112 -14.03 8.64 -0.05
CA SER A 112 -13.24 9.87 -0.24
C SER A 112 -13.56 10.49 -1.59
N VAL A 113 -13.95 11.77 -1.57
CA VAL A 113 -14.16 12.58 -2.78
C VAL A 113 -13.01 13.57 -2.92
N GLY A 114 -12.37 13.56 -4.08
CA GLY A 114 -11.15 14.31 -4.37
C GLY A 114 -9.92 13.40 -4.35
N LEU A 115 -8.85 13.86 -5.00
CA LEU A 115 -7.60 13.11 -5.09
C LEU A 115 -6.94 12.98 -3.72
N VAL A 116 -6.62 11.76 -3.31
CA VAL A 116 -5.85 11.42 -2.12
C VAL A 116 -4.37 11.28 -2.52
N PRO A 117 -3.49 12.21 -2.13
CA PRO A 117 -2.05 12.09 -2.40
C PRO A 117 -1.45 10.84 -1.76
N TYR A 118 -0.48 10.23 -2.43
CA TYR A 118 0.14 8.99 -1.98
C TYR A 118 1.67 9.07 -1.95
N ALA A 119 2.30 9.41 -3.08
CA ALA A 119 3.76 9.47 -3.20
C ALA A 119 4.19 10.66 -4.07
N VAL A 120 5.41 11.16 -3.85
CA VAL A 120 6.00 12.22 -4.68
C VAL A 120 7.17 11.66 -5.46
N ASP A 121 7.16 11.86 -6.78
CA ASP A 121 8.31 11.57 -7.63
C ASP A 121 9.14 12.85 -7.78
N PRO A 122 10.37 12.91 -7.21
CA PRO A 122 11.24 14.07 -7.30
C PRO A 122 11.73 14.35 -8.72
N SER A 123 11.90 13.31 -9.55
CA SER A 123 12.48 13.42 -10.89
C SER A 123 11.48 14.00 -11.87
N LEU A 124 10.23 13.55 -11.78
CA LEU A 124 9.11 14.08 -12.58
C LEU A 124 8.49 15.33 -11.97
N ASN A 125 8.82 15.63 -10.70
CA ASN A 125 8.23 16.71 -9.91
C ASN A 125 6.70 16.64 -9.88
N VAL A 126 6.16 15.45 -9.61
CA VAL A 126 4.72 15.19 -9.51
C VAL A 126 4.38 14.53 -8.18
N VAL A 127 3.13 14.71 -7.74
CA VAL A 127 2.51 13.85 -6.73
C VAL A 127 1.60 12.85 -7.42
N TYR A 128 1.74 11.58 -7.08
CA TYR A 128 0.80 10.53 -7.40
C TYR A 128 -0.31 10.48 -6.36
N GLY A 129 -1.54 10.20 -6.79
CA GLY A 129 -2.65 10.02 -5.87
C GLY A 129 -3.83 9.31 -6.53
N PHE A 130 -4.69 8.78 -5.69
CA PHE A 130 -5.86 8.01 -6.10
C PHE A 130 -7.11 8.88 -6.03
N GLU A 131 -7.96 8.75 -7.03
CA GLU A 131 -9.25 9.42 -7.06
C GLU A 131 -10.26 8.53 -7.78
N ASN A 132 -11.52 8.63 -7.36
CA ASN A 132 -12.61 7.95 -8.02
C ASN A 132 -12.81 8.50 -9.45
N GLN A 133 -12.89 7.59 -10.41
CA GLN A 133 -13.31 7.82 -11.78
C GLN A 133 -14.37 6.79 -12.13
N ASP A 134 -15.57 7.25 -12.46
CA ASP A 134 -16.69 6.40 -12.89
C ASP A 134 -17.02 5.26 -11.91
N GLY A 135 -16.92 5.54 -10.61
CA GLY A 135 -17.21 4.59 -9.53
C GLY A 135 -16.06 3.64 -9.20
N ARG A 136 -14.84 3.88 -9.70
CA ARG A 136 -13.65 3.08 -9.38
C ARG A 136 -12.44 3.93 -9.06
N ALA A 137 -11.55 3.46 -8.19
CA ALA A 137 -10.31 4.17 -7.94
C ALA A 137 -9.37 4.11 -9.15
N ALA A 138 -8.86 5.27 -9.56
CA ALA A 138 -7.89 5.43 -10.63
C ALA A 138 -6.67 6.21 -10.12
N LEU A 139 -5.51 5.93 -10.71
CA LEU A 139 -4.27 6.59 -10.39
C LEU A 139 -4.08 7.84 -11.26
N TYR A 140 -3.78 8.95 -10.62
CA TYR A 140 -3.45 10.22 -11.25
C TYR A 140 -2.09 10.73 -10.80
N SER A 141 -1.52 11.63 -11.59
CA SER A 141 -0.40 12.49 -11.19
C SER A 141 -0.80 13.96 -11.27
N ILE A 142 -0.31 14.80 -10.37
CA ILE A 142 -0.41 16.26 -10.44
C ILE A 142 0.99 16.87 -10.44
N ALA A 143 1.27 17.79 -11.38
CA ALA A 143 2.51 18.55 -11.42
C ALA A 143 2.66 19.50 -10.21
N LEU A 144 3.83 19.46 -9.56
CA LEU A 144 4.17 20.28 -8.38
C LEU A 144 5.04 21.50 -8.76
N ASP A 145 5.00 21.94 -10.02
CA ASP A 145 5.72 23.09 -10.55
C ASP A 145 4.93 24.41 -10.46
N GLY A 146 3.72 24.37 -9.92
CA GLY A 146 2.80 25.50 -9.89
C GLY A 146 1.68 25.43 -10.93
N SER A 147 1.85 24.66 -12.01
CA SER A 147 0.81 24.49 -13.05
C SER A 147 -0.38 23.67 -12.57
N MET A 148 -0.16 22.78 -11.59
CA MET A 148 -1.16 21.84 -11.07
C MET A 148 -1.76 20.94 -12.17
N THR A 149 -1.00 20.71 -13.25
CA THR A 149 -1.47 19.88 -14.37
C THR A 149 -1.72 18.46 -13.88
N LYS A 150 -2.99 18.04 -13.94
CA LYS A 150 -3.44 16.69 -13.56
C LYS A 150 -3.47 15.77 -14.79
N LYS A 151 -2.97 14.54 -14.64
CA LYS A 151 -2.96 13.51 -15.69
C LYS A 151 -3.45 12.18 -15.13
N LEU A 152 -4.30 11.49 -15.89
CA LEU A 152 -4.66 10.10 -15.63
C LEU A 152 -3.48 9.21 -15.99
N ILE A 153 -3.07 8.33 -15.07
CA ILE A 153 -1.95 7.41 -15.26
C ILE A 153 -2.48 5.99 -15.52
N LEU A 154 -3.41 5.53 -14.69
CA LEU A 154 -4.02 4.22 -14.83
C LEU A 154 -5.46 4.23 -14.32
N SER A 155 -6.38 3.73 -15.13
CA SER A 155 -7.72 3.37 -14.70
C SER A 155 -8.10 2.02 -15.27
N ARG A 156 -9.11 1.38 -14.67
CA ARG A 156 -9.61 0.08 -15.08
C ARG A 156 -11.14 0.06 -15.03
N PRO A 157 -11.81 -0.58 -15.99
CA PRO A 157 -13.27 -0.67 -16.00
C PRO A 157 -13.81 -1.78 -15.09
N ASP A 158 -12.97 -2.72 -14.66
CA ASP A 158 -13.35 -3.96 -13.99
C ASP A 158 -13.04 -3.97 -12.48
N VAL A 159 -11.99 -3.29 -12.04
CA VAL A 159 -11.54 -3.26 -10.64
C VAL A 159 -10.87 -1.93 -10.29
N ASP A 160 -10.73 -1.64 -9.00
CA ASP A 160 -10.00 -0.46 -8.51
C ASP A 160 -8.49 -0.62 -8.69
N VAL A 161 -7.80 0.47 -9.02
CA VAL A 161 -6.34 0.61 -8.85
C VAL A 161 -6.08 0.98 -7.39
N ASP A 162 -5.30 0.17 -6.67
CA ASP A 162 -5.32 0.17 -5.20
C ASP A 162 -4.00 0.51 -4.51
N ASP A 163 -2.86 0.42 -5.20
CA ASP A 163 -1.55 0.74 -4.62
C ASP A 163 -0.52 1.14 -5.70
N LEU A 164 0.62 1.67 -5.27
CA LEU A 164 1.80 1.87 -6.10
C LEU A 164 2.77 0.70 -5.95
N VAL A 165 3.56 0.47 -7.00
CA VAL A 165 4.78 -0.33 -6.88
C VAL A 165 5.92 0.65 -6.71
N GLU A 166 6.53 0.65 -5.53
CA GLU A 166 7.67 1.50 -5.17
C GLU A 166 8.90 0.64 -4.91
N VAL A 167 10.08 1.10 -5.31
CA VAL A 167 11.34 0.39 -5.09
C VAL A 167 12.46 1.30 -4.63
N GLY A 168 13.38 0.74 -3.85
CA GLY A 168 14.59 1.42 -3.43
C GLY A 168 14.34 2.42 -2.30
N ARG A 169 15.44 3.00 -1.81
CA ARG A 169 15.40 3.90 -0.63
C ARG A 169 14.63 5.19 -0.86
N GLN A 170 14.53 5.62 -2.11
CA GLN A 170 13.82 6.83 -2.50
C GLN A 170 12.35 6.57 -2.82
N ASN A 171 11.83 5.35 -2.58
CA ASN A 171 10.47 4.93 -2.90
C ASN A 171 10.09 5.29 -4.35
N ARG A 172 10.97 4.95 -5.30
CA ARG A 172 10.75 5.32 -6.69
C ARG A 172 9.53 4.58 -7.21
N VAL A 173 8.52 5.33 -7.66
CA VAL A 173 7.29 4.78 -8.24
C VAL A 173 7.60 4.17 -9.60
N VAL A 174 7.38 2.87 -9.73
CA VAL A 174 7.68 2.10 -10.95
C VAL A 174 6.48 1.41 -11.56
N GLY A 175 5.32 1.48 -10.90
CA GLY A 175 4.08 0.90 -11.37
C GLY A 175 2.92 1.15 -10.40
N ALA A 176 1.80 0.49 -10.67
CA ALA A 176 0.63 0.48 -9.80
C ALA A 176 -0.01 -0.91 -9.78
N THR A 177 -0.69 -1.24 -8.69
CA THR A 177 -1.37 -2.53 -8.53
C THR A 177 -2.88 -2.41 -8.62
N TYR A 178 -3.49 -3.54 -8.95
CA TYR A 178 -4.91 -3.79 -8.89
C TYR A 178 -5.10 -5.29 -8.68
N VAL A 179 -6.29 -5.73 -8.31
CA VAL A 179 -6.57 -7.17 -8.29
C VAL A 179 -7.92 -7.49 -8.89
N THR A 180 -7.88 -8.46 -9.81
CA THR A 180 -9.04 -9.12 -10.39
C THR A 180 -9.45 -10.24 -9.44
N ASP A 181 -8.90 -11.44 -9.65
CA ASP A 181 -8.89 -12.54 -8.68
C ASP A 181 -7.51 -12.68 -8.03
N ARG A 182 -6.48 -12.18 -8.70
CA ARG A 182 -5.08 -12.23 -8.32
C ARG A 182 -4.50 -10.82 -8.35
N ARG A 183 -3.57 -10.53 -7.45
CA ARG A 183 -2.80 -9.27 -7.47
C ARG A 183 -1.95 -9.18 -8.72
N GLU A 184 -2.20 -8.13 -9.49
CA GLU A 184 -1.50 -7.77 -10.71
C GLU A 184 -0.83 -6.40 -10.55
N ALA A 185 0.13 -6.12 -11.43
CA ALA A 185 0.85 -4.85 -11.44
C ALA A 185 1.08 -4.36 -12.87
N GLU A 186 0.72 -3.11 -13.14
CA GLU A 186 1.08 -2.41 -14.37
C GLU A 186 2.35 -1.58 -14.12
N PHE A 187 3.46 -1.96 -14.73
CA PHE A 187 4.74 -1.27 -14.59
C PHE A 187 4.86 -0.12 -15.60
N PHE A 188 5.24 1.05 -15.11
CA PHE A 188 5.57 2.23 -15.92
C PHE A 188 7.07 2.29 -16.25
N ASP A 189 7.92 1.70 -15.40
CA ASP A 189 9.35 1.52 -15.67
C ASP A 189 9.55 0.43 -16.74
N PRO A 190 10.09 0.76 -17.93
CA PRO A 190 10.20 -0.21 -19.02
C PRO A 190 11.16 -1.38 -18.71
N ALA A 191 12.21 -1.14 -17.93
CA ALA A 191 13.19 -2.15 -17.59
C ALA A 191 12.61 -3.16 -16.58
N LEU A 192 11.89 -2.68 -15.56
CA LEU A 192 11.20 -3.55 -14.61
C LEU A 192 10.01 -4.26 -15.24
N LYS A 193 9.29 -3.62 -16.17
CA LYS A 193 8.24 -4.28 -16.97
C LYS A 193 8.80 -5.47 -17.76
N ALA A 194 9.91 -5.27 -18.49
CA ALA A 194 10.58 -6.32 -19.24
C ALA A 194 11.09 -7.44 -18.33
N LEU A 195 11.65 -7.09 -17.17
CA LEU A 195 12.12 -8.05 -16.18
C LEU A 195 10.96 -8.87 -15.59
N ARG A 196 9.84 -8.24 -15.21
CA ARG A 196 8.64 -8.92 -14.71
C ARG A 196 8.09 -9.94 -15.69
N ILE A 197 8.09 -9.61 -16.99
CA ILE A 197 7.70 -10.54 -18.07
C ILE A 197 8.67 -11.72 -18.16
N SER A 198 9.98 -11.45 -18.11
CA SER A 198 11.02 -12.50 -18.16
C SER A 198 10.92 -13.44 -16.96
N LEU A 199 10.73 -12.90 -15.75
CA LEU A 199 10.58 -13.68 -14.53
C LEU A 199 9.28 -14.49 -14.54
N GLY A 200 8.18 -13.95 -15.09
CA GLY A 200 6.93 -14.69 -15.24
C GLY A 200 7.05 -15.93 -16.14
N LYS A 201 7.92 -15.88 -17.15
CA LYS A 201 8.25 -17.07 -17.98
C LYS A 201 9.10 -18.09 -17.22
N ALA A 202 10.01 -17.63 -16.37
CA ALA A 202 10.89 -18.49 -15.57
C ALA A 202 10.18 -19.11 -14.35
N LEU A 203 9.15 -18.43 -13.83
CA LEU A 203 8.39 -18.81 -12.64
C LEU A 203 6.89 -18.90 -12.98
N PRO A 204 6.47 -19.85 -13.85
CA PRO A 204 5.09 -19.96 -14.28
C PRO A 204 4.16 -20.19 -13.09
N GLY A 205 3.03 -19.49 -13.07
CA GLY A 205 2.02 -19.62 -12.02
C GLY A 205 2.35 -18.92 -10.70
N LYS A 206 3.50 -18.25 -10.56
CA LYS A 206 3.88 -17.51 -9.34
C LYS A 206 3.51 -16.03 -9.41
N VAL A 207 3.10 -15.47 -8.26
CA VAL A 207 3.07 -14.02 -8.05
C VAL A 207 4.51 -13.61 -7.92
N ILE A 208 4.89 -12.49 -8.52
CA ILE A 208 6.22 -11.91 -8.40
C ILE A 208 6.04 -10.46 -8.00
N THR A 209 6.47 -10.13 -6.79
CA THR A 209 6.40 -8.80 -6.21
C THR A 209 7.80 -8.24 -6.07
N PHE A 210 7.99 -7.00 -6.49
CA PHE A 210 9.22 -6.24 -6.26
C PHE A 210 9.07 -5.54 -4.92
N ILE A 211 9.85 -5.97 -3.92
CA ILE A 211 9.71 -5.50 -2.54
C ILE A 211 10.56 -4.26 -2.30
N ASP A 212 11.81 -4.32 -2.74
CA ASP A 212 12.76 -3.22 -2.56
C ASP A 212 13.96 -3.37 -3.52
N ALA A 213 14.87 -2.41 -3.50
CA ALA A 213 16.10 -2.40 -4.27
C ALA A 213 17.30 -1.91 -3.44
N SER A 214 18.51 -2.28 -3.84
CA SER A 214 19.72 -1.63 -3.34
C SER A 214 19.71 -0.14 -3.66
N ALA A 215 20.53 0.67 -2.98
CA ALA A 215 20.54 2.13 -3.14
C ALA A 215 20.88 2.59 -4.58
N ASP A 216 21.59 1.78 -5.35
CA ASP A 216 21.91 1.99 -6.77
C ASP A 216 20.95 1.22 -7.70
N GLU A 217 19.93 0.58 -7.13
CA GLU A 217 18.98 -0.33 -7.76
C GLU A 217 19.62 -1.42 -8.63
N SER A 218 20.87 -1.81 -8.38
CA SER A 218 21.55 -2.90 -9.10
C SER A 218 21.07 -4.28 -8.66
N LYS A 219 20.57 -4.39 -7.43
CA LYS A 219 19.97 -5.59 -6.86
C LYS A 219 18.53 -5.31 -6.45
N LEU A 220 17.65 -6.28 -6.67
CA LEU A 220 16.23 -6.20 -6.33
C LEU A 220 15.89 -7.30 -5.32
N LEU A 221 15.18 -6.95 -4.26
CA LEU A 221 14.54 -7.90 -3.38
C LEU A 221 13.16 -8.25 -3.97
N LEU A 222 12.96 -9.52 -4.25
CA LEU A 222 11.72 -10.04 -4.82
C LEU A 222 11.06 -10.98 -3.82
N PHE A 223 9.73 -10.96 -3.79
CA PHE A 223 8.94 -12.03 -3.19
C PHE A 223 8.23 -12.80 -4.30
N THR A 224 8.25 -14.13 -4.22
CA THR A 224 7.48 -14.96 -5.15
C THR A 224 6.69 -16.03 -4.42
N GLY A 225 5.45 -16.29 -4.80
CA GLY A 225 4.60 -17.31 -4.15
C GLY A 225 3.39 -17.71 -5.00
N SER A 226 2.56 -18.61 -4.47
CA SER A 226 1.30 -19.05 -5.06
C SER A 226 0.34 -19.51 -3.96
N ASP A 227 -0.86 -19.95 -4.31
CA ASP A 227 -1.74 -20.70 -3.39
C ASP A 227 -1.07 -21.96 -2.80
N LEU A 228 -0.25 -22.63 -3.61
CA LEU A 228 0.48 -23.85 -3.25
C LEU A 228 1.92 -23.61 -2.80
N ASP A 229 2.32 -22.36 -2.58
CA ASP A 229 3.66 -22.00 -2.13
C ASP A 229 3.59 -20.75 -1.26
N PRO A 230 3.85 -20.85 0.06
CA PRO A 230 3.79 -19.72 0.99
C PRO A 230 4.71 -18.57 0.62
N GLY A 231 5.66 -18.85 -0.27
CA GLY A 231 6.48 -17.88 -0.94
C GLY A 231 7.89 -17.82 -0.39
N ARG A 232 8.77 -17.23 -1.19
CA ARG A 232 10.19 -17.14 -0.95
C ARG A 232 10.70 -15.77 -1.35
N TYR A 233 11.71 -15.30 -0.64
CA TYR A 233 12.42 -14.08 -0.95
C TYR A 233 13.66 -14.37 -1.77
N TYR A 234 13.91 -13.57 -2.80
CA TYR A 234 15.06 -13.68 -3.67
C TYR A 234 15.76 -12.33 -3.81
N VAL A 235 17.08 -12.35 -3.98
CA VAL A 235 17.82 -11.22 -4.50
C VAL A 235 18.09 -11.48 -5.99
N PHE A 236 17.60 -10.58 -6.83
CA PHE A 236 17.92 -10.55 -8.25
C PHE A 236 19.01 -9.52 -8.53
N ASP A 237 20.14 -9.96 -9.07
CA ASP A 237 21.22 -9.09 -9.53
C ASP A 237 21.01 -8.75 -11.01
N LYS A 238 20.80 -7.46 -11.32
CA LYS A 238 20.51 -7.01 -12.69
C LYS A 238 21.72 -7.10 -13.61
N LYS A 239 22.95 -7.03 -13.07
CA LYS A 239 24.19 -7.06 -13.86
C LYS A 239 24.50 -8.47 -14.32
N THR A 240 24.45 -9.45 -13.42
CA THR A 240 24.69 -10.87 -13.74
C THR A 240 23.44 -11.58 -14.25
N ARG A 241 22.26 -10.96 -14.07
CA ARG A 241 20.94 -11.55 -14.35
C ARG A 241 20.71 -12.86 -13.57
N SER A 242 21.29 -12.96 -12.38
CA SER A 242 21.15 -14.13 -11.50
C SER A 242 20.15 -13.85 -10.39
N MET A 243 19.34 -14.86 -10.07
CA MET A 243 18.41 -14.83 -8.94
C MET A 243 18.91 -15.80 -7.88
N ALA A 244 19.17 -15.30 -6.67
CA ALA A 244 19.59 -16.12 -5.54
C ALA A 244 18.49 -16.11 -4.48
N GLU A 245 18.14 -17.29 -3.97
CA GLU A 245 17.20 -17.40 -2.84
C GLU A 245 17.85 -16.81 -1.58
N VAL A 246 17.06 -16.04 -0.83
CA VAL A 246 17.45 -15.52 0.48
C VAL A 246 16.91 -16.45 1.57
N LEU A 247 15.59 -16.63 1.60
CA LEU A 247 14.90 -17.50 2.56
C LEU A 247 13.46 -17.81 2.11
N PRO A 248 12.92 -18.97 2.49
CA PRO A 248 11.48 -19.22 2.42
C PRO A 248 10.73 -18.41 3.48
N SER A 249 9.56 -17.90 3.13
CA SER A 249 8.68 -17.14 4.04
C SER A 249 8.18 -18.03 5.20
N ARG A 250 7.97 -19.33 4.92
CA ARG A 250 7.53 -20.33 5.90
C ARG A 250 8.32 -21.63 5.75
N PRO A 251 9.55 -21.71 6.31
CA PRO A 251 10.41 -22.89 6.15
C PRO A 251 9.75 -24.19 6.65
N ASP A 252 8.92 -24.13 7.69
CA ASP A 252 8.23 -25.30 8.25
C ASP A 252 7.20 -25.91 7.29
N LEU A 253 6.85 -25.21 6.22
CA LEU A 253 5.93 -25.69 5.18
C LEU A 253 6.63 -26.19 3.91
N ASP A 254 7.97 -26.18 3.87
CA ASP A 254 8.71 -26.71 2.73
C ASP A 254 8.43 -28.21 2.54
N GLY A 255 8.02 -28.58 1.33
CA GLY A 255 7.63 -29.95 0.99
C GLY A 255 6.26 -30.39 1.52
N VAL A 256 5.55 -29.54 2.28
CA VAL A 256 4.19 -29.82 2.72
C VAL A 256 3.23 -29.65 1.54
N LYS A 257 2.39 -30.66 1.32
CA LYS A 257 1.34 -30.58 0.28
C LYS A 257 0.23 -29.65 0.74
N LEU A 258 0.14 -28.48 0.10
CA LEU A 258 -0.88 -27.48 0.39
C LEU A 258 -2.17 -27.71 -0.42
N ALA A 259 -3.24 -27.07 0.05
CA ALA A 259 -4.55 -27.05 -0.60
C ALA A 259 -4.59 -26.02 -1.73
N ALA A 260 -5.13 -26.40 -2.89
CA ALA A 260 -5.30 -25.47 -4.00
C ALA A 260 -6.45 -24.49 -3.70
N VAL A 261 -6.28 -23.24 -4.12
CA VAL A 261 -7.28 -22.18 -3.96
C VAL A 261 -7.95 -21.92 -5.30
N LYS A 262 -9.28 -22.00 -5.34
CA LYS A 262 -10.09 -21.75 -6.53
C LYS A 262 -10.84 -20.43 -6.39
N SER A 263 -10.72 -19.55 -7.37
CA SER A 263 -11.66 -18.44 -7.54
C SER A 263 -13.01 -19.01 -7.97
N ILE A 264 -14.08 -18.65 -7.27
CA ILE A 264 -15.44 -19.07 -7.54
C ILE A 264 -16.40 -17.88 -7.44
N THR A 265 -17.59 -18.03 -8.00
CA THR A 265 -18.71 -17.12 -7.77
C THR A 265 -19.93 -17.93 -7.37
N TYR A 266 -20.61 -17.53 -6.30
CA TYR A 266 -21.87 -18.15 -5.88
C TYR A 266 -22.99 -17.12 -5.82
N GLN A 267 -24.24 -17.58 -5.97
CA GLN A 267 -25.40 -16.71 -5.95
C GLN A 267 -25.86 -16.45 -4.51
N ALA A 268 -25.99 -15.18 -4.14
CA ALA A 268 -26.68 -14.77 -2.93
C ALA A 268 -28.20 -14.97 -3.06
N ALA A 269 -28.92 -14.83 -1.95
CA ALA A 269 -30.38 -15.00 -1.91
C ALA A 269 -31.14 -14.05 -2.86
N ASP A 270 -30.55 -12.89 -3.17
CA ASP A 270 -31.12 -11.90 -4.09
C ASP A 270 -30.60 -12.04 -5.54
N GLY A 271 -29.84 -13.10 -5.85
CA GLY A 271 -29.27 -13.32 -7.18
C GLY A 271 -28.00 -12.53 -7.48
N THR A 272 -27.41 -11.86 -6.48
CA THR A 272 -26.09 -11.23 -6.64
C THR A 272 -25.01 -12.31 -6.70
N GLY A 273 -24.17 -12.28 -7.73
CA GLY A 273 -22.98 -13.14 -7.80
C GLY A 273 -21.89 -12.64 -6.86
N ILE A 274 -21.60 -13.38 -5.79
CA ILE A 274 -20.56 -13.06 -4.81
C ILE A 274 -19.25 -13.76 -5.19
N PRO A 275 -18.17 -13.02 -5.49
CA PRO A 275 -16.84 -13.59 -5.66
C PRO A 275 -16.34 -14.20 -4.35
N ALA A 276 -15.68 -15.34 -4.42
CA ALA A 276 -15.09 -15.99 -3.26
C ALA A 276 -13.89 -16.86 -3.64
N PHE A 277 -13.07 -17.17 -2.64
CA PHE A 277 -11.98 -18.14 -2.76
C PHE A 277 -12.32 -19.41 -2.01
N LEU A 278 -12.24 -20.55 -2.70
CA LEU A 278 -12.52 -21.87 -2.15
C LEU A 278 -11.23 -22.67 -2.02
N THR A 279 -10.87 -22.98 -0.78
CA THR A 279 -9.73 -23.84 -0.43
C THR A 279 -10.26 -25.22 -0.05
N LEU A 280 -9.80 -26.26 -0.73
CA LEU A 280 -10.23 -27.64 -0.49
C LEU A 280 -9.08 -28.51 0.04
N PRO A 281 -9.33 -29.43 0.99
CA PRO A 281 -8.30 -30.33 1.52
C PRO A 281 -7.51 -31.01 0.40
N ALA A 282 -6.18 -31.06 0.55
CA ALA A 282 -5.30 -31.58 -0.49
C ALA A 282 -5.63 -33.05 -0.83
N GLY A 283 -5.95 -33.32 -2.10
CA GLY A 283 -6.32 -34.66 -2.57
C GLY A 283 -7.79 -35.05 -2.35
N SER A 284 -8.62 -34.16 -1.80
CA SER A 284 -10.07 -34.36 -1.74
C SER A 284 -10.74 -34.16 -3.10
N ASP A 285 -11.86 -34.85 -3.33
CA ASP A 285 -12.77 -34.62 -4.46
C ASP A 285 -13.76 -33.45 -4.20
N GLY A 286 -13.70 -32.85 -3.01
CA GLY A 286 -14.52 -31.73 -2.58
C GLY A 286 -15.94 -32.10 -2.12
N LYS A 287 -16.27 -33.38 -1.96
CA LYS A 287 -17.61 -33.84 -1.59
C LYS A 287 -17.72 -34.21 -0.11
N ASN A 288 -18.91 -34.00 0.46
CA ASN A 288 -19.27 -34.39 1.84
C ASN A 288 -18.28 -33.89 2.91
N LEU A 289 -17.69 -32.71 2.69
CA LEU A 289 -16.78 -32.07 3.64
C LEU A 289 -17.56 -31.16 4.59
N PRO A 290 -17.17 -31.06 5.87
CA PRO A 290 -17.58 -29.93 6.69
C PRO A 290 -17.01 -28.63 6.09
N ALA A 291 -17.78 -27.55 6.13
CA ALA A 291 -17.38 -26.28 5.56
C ALA A 291 -17.21 -25.19 6.63
N ILE A 292 -16.23 -24.32 6.43
CA ILE A 292 -16.00 -23.09 7.20
C ILE A 292 -16.18 -21.91 6.25
N VAL A 293 -17.06 -20.98 6.62
CA VAL A 293 -17.15 -19.67 5.98
C VAL A 293 -16.23 -18.72 6.75
N MET A 294 -15.24 -18.16 6.08
CA MET A 294 -14.19 -17.33 6.66
C MET A 294 -14.21 -15.95 6.00
N PRO A 295 -15.11 -15.04 6.41
CA PRO A 295 -15.13 -13.68 5.89
C PRO A 295 -13.91 -12.90 6.38
N HIS A 296 -13.31 -12.10 5.50
CA HIS A 296 -12.25 -11.17 5.88
C HIS A 296 -12.77 -10.05 6.80
N GLY A 297 -11.83 -9.38 7.49
CA GLY A 297 -12.10 -8.15 8.25
C GLY A 297 -12.43 -6.97 7.34
N GLY A 298 -12.72 -5.80 7.91
CA GLY A 298 -13.12 -4.63 7.11
C GLY A 298 -13.08 -3.31 7.89
N PRO A 299 -13.61 -2.22 7.30
CA PRO A 299 -14.40 -2.19 6.07
C PRO A 299 -13.57 -2.15 4.77
N GLY A 300 -12.28 -1.80 4.83
CA GLY A 300 -11.42 -1.60 3.66
C GLY A 300 -10.55 -2.81 3.28
N ALA A 301 -11.14 -3.98 3.06
CA ALA A 301 -10.37 -5.18 2.69
C ALA A 301 -11.12 -6.09 1.71
N ARG A 302 -10.38 -7.05 1.15
CA ARG A 302 -10.86 -8.20 0.38
C ARG A 302 -9.92 -9.38 0.57
N ASP A 303 -10.42 -10.59 0.34
CA ASP A 303 -9.57 -11.74 0.06
C ASP A 303 -9.12 -11.73 -1.42
N GLU A 304 -7.97 -12.35 -1.68
CA GLU A 304 -7.36 -12.45 -3.01
C GLU A 304 -6.79 -13.87 -3.20
N TRP A 305 -6.56 -14.28 -4.44
CA TRP A 305 -5.90 -15.55 -4.71
C TRP A 305 -4.47 -15.54 -4.15
N GLY A 306 -4.14 -16.57 -3.39
CA GLY A 306 -2.80 -16.74 -2.82
C GLY A 306 -2.81 -17.69 -1.64
N PHE A 307 -1.66 -17.81 -0.98
CA PHE A 307 -1.55 -18.56 0.26
C PHE A 307 -2.14 -17.76 1.42
N ASP A 308 -3.22 -18.29 2.02
CA ASP A 308 -3.72 -17.86 3.34
C ASP A 308 -3.47 -18.97 4.37
N TRP A 309 -2.72 -18.65 5.42
CA TRP A 309 -2.30 -19.68 6.37
C TRP A 309 -3.44 -20.28 7.19
N LEU A 310 -4.50 -19.52 7.44
CA LEU A 310 -5.62 -19.95 8.25
C LEU A 310 -6.55 -20.83 7.42
N ALA A 311 -6.81 -20.46 6.17
CA ALA A 311 -7.50 -21.32 5.21
C ALA A 311 -6.77 -22.65 5.03
N GLN A 312 -5.44 -22.62 4.86
CA GLN A 312 -4.61 -23.82 4.73
C GLN A 312 -4.65 -24.69 6.00
N TYR A 313 -4.60 -24.07 7.19
CA TYR A 313 -4.70 -24.78 8.47
C TYR A 313 -6.01 -25.56 8.63
N PHE A 314 -7.13 -24.97 8.23
CA PHE A 314 -8.43 -25.64 8.27
C PHE A 314 -8.60 -26.67 7.15
N ALA A 315 -8.13 -26.37 5.95
CA ALA A 315 -8.12 -27.34 4.85
C ALA A 315 -7.30 -28.59 5.19
N ALA A 316 -6.16 -28.43 5.86
CA ALA A 316 -5.36 -29.54 6.38
C ALA A 316 -6.09 -30.38 7.45
N ARG A 317 -7.14 -29.84 8.08
CA ARG A 317 -8.01 -30.55 9.04
C ARG A 317 -9.26 -31.16 8.40
N GLY A 318 -9.36 -31.15 7.08
CA GLY A 318 -10.46 -31.76 6.33
C GLY A 318 -11.66 -30.85 6.10
N TYR A 319 -11.53 -29.53 6.35
CA TYR A 319 -12.60 -28.58 6.06
C TYR A 319 -12.48 -28.01 4.65
N ALA A 320 -13.61 -27.85 3.96
CA ALA A 320 -13.70 -26.88 2.87
C ALA A 320 -13.74 -25.47 3.46
N VAL A 321 -12.90 -24.55 2.99
CA VAL A 321 -12.89 -23.16 3.47
C VAL A 321 -13.32 -22.23 2.34
N ILE A 322 -14.34 -21.43 2.57
CA ILE A 322 -14.80 -20.41 1.63
C ILE A 322 -14.57 -19.01 2.21
N GLN A 323 -13.89 -18.17 1.43
CA GLN A 323 -13.54 -16.79 1.74
C GLN A 323 -14.34 -15.85 0.81
N PRO A 324 -15.52 -15.37 1.24
CA PRO A 324 -16.39 -14.54 0.41
C PRO A 324 -15.96 -13.07 0.44
N ASN A 325 -15.85 -12.46 -0.74
CA ASN A 325 -15.75 -11.00 -0.89
C ASN A 325 -17.16 -10.42 -0.95
N PHE A 326 -17.78 -10.28 0.23
CA PHE A 326 -19.15 -9.80 0.38
C PHE A 326 -19.30 -8.32 -0.05
N ARG A 327 -20.56 -7.83 -0.19
CA ARG A 327 -20.84 -6.42 -0.50
C ARG A 327 -20.16 -5.49 0.51
N GLY A 328 -19.47 -4.47 0.01
CA GLY A 328 -18.60 -3.61 0.81
C GLY A 328 -17.11 -4.00 0.83
N SER A 329 -16.74 -5.12 0.20
CA SER A 329 -15.32 -5.45 -0.03
C SER A 329 -14.67 -4.43 -0.98
N THR A 330 -13.41 -4.09 -0.72
CA THR A 330 -12.66 -3.15 -1.57
C THR A 330 -12.31 -3.76 -2.93
N GLY A 331 -12.03 -2.92 -3.93
CA GLY A 331 -11.48 -3.37 -5.21
C GLY A 331 -12.52 -3.61 -6.30
N TYR A 332 -13.80 -3.64 -5.93
CA TYR A 332 -14.93 -3.90 -6.83
C TYR A 332 -15.67 -2.63 -7.26
N GLY A 333 -15.22 -1.44 -6.85
CA GLY A 333 -15.85 -0.16 -7.16
C GLY A 333 -17.03 0.19 -6.23
N ASP A 334 -17.46 1.44 -6.30
CA ASP A 334 -18.47 2.04 -5.41
C ASP A 334 -19.80 1.29 -5.41
N ALA A 335 -20.20 0.76 -6.57
CA ALA A 335 -21.45 0.02 -6.71
C ALA A 335 -21.47 -1.27 -5.88
N TRP A 336 -20.30 -1.81 -5.50
CA TRP A 336 -20.21 -2.99 -4.65
C TRP A 336 -20.44 -2.71 -3.16
N TYR A 337 -20.33 -1.45 -2.73
CA TYR A 337 -20.60 -1.04 -1.34
C TYR A 337 -22.10 -0.88 -1.01
N GLN A 338 -22.99 -1.07 -2.00
CA GLN A 338 -24.43 -0.83 -1.88
C GLN A 338 -25.24 -2.07 -1.55
#